data_AF-B9YCA1-F1
#
_entry.id   AF-B9YCA1-F1
#
_cell.length_a   1.000
_cell.length_b   1.000
_cell.length_c   1.000
_cell.angle_alpha   90.00
_cell.angle_beta   90.00
_cell.angle_gamma   90.00
#
_symmetry.space_group_name_H-M   'P 1'
#
loop_
_entity.id
_entity.type
_entity.pdbx_description
1 polymer ?
#
loop_
_entity_poly.entity_id
_entity_poly.type
_entity_poly.pdbx_seq_one_letter_code
_entity_poly.pdbx_strand_id
1 'polypeptide(L)'
;MKRMSSDPAMRDAAFEHNRRMMDMAQLRYEGKREGLAEGRAEGRAEGIEKQRLETAKEMLRNHCNDQLIQLCTKISLQQLEQLKKEIVSGFNQTEDYSEQSHLASD
;
A
#
# COMPACT_ATOMS: atom_id res chain seq x y z
N MET A 1 -33.37 -12.24 -44.07
CA MET A 1 -33.29 -11.86 -42.63
C MET A 1 -34.06 -12.86 -41.79
N LYS A 2 -33.36 -13.62 -40.93
CA LYS A 2 -33.96 -14.65 -40.07
C LYS A 2 -34.74 -13.93 -38.97
N ARG A 3 -36.08 -14.02 -38.99
CA ARG A 3 -36.91 -13.49 -37.90
C ARG A 3 -36.52 -14.26 -36.64
N MET A 4 -36.05 -13.56 -35.61
CA MET A 4 -35.96 -14.11 -34.26
C MET A 4 -37.31 -14.76 -33.92
N SER A 5 -37.28 -15.90 -33.22
CA SER A 5 -38.47 -16.69 -32.90
C SER A 5 -39.63 -15.79 -32.47
N SER A 6 -40.77 -15.89 -33.17
CA SER A 6 -41.98 -15.12 -32.87
C SER A 6 -42.65 -15.53 -31.56
N ASP A 7 -42.16 -16.59 -30.91
CA ASP A 7 -42.66 -17.11 -29.65
C ASP A 7 -42.40 -16.11 -28.51
N PRO A 8 -43.46 -15.55 -27.88
CA PRO A 8 -43.34 -14.64 -26.74
C PRO A 8 -42.49 -15.18 -25.59
N ALA A 9 -42.63 -16.47 -25.24
CA ALA A 9 -41.89 -17.06 -24.13
C ALA A 9 -40.38 -17.10 -24.38
N MET A 10 -39.99 -17.36 -25.63
CA MET A 10 -38.58 -17.36 -26.04
C MET A 10 -37.97 -15.94 -26.04
N ARG A 11 -38.78 -14.92 -26.37
CA ARG A 11 -38.35 -13.52 -26.29
C ARG A 11 -38.16 -13.11 -24.83
N ASP A 12 -39.11 -13.40 -23.96
CA ASP A 12 -39.06 -13.05 -22.55
C ASP A 12 -37.88 -13.75 -21.85
N ALA A 13 -37.66 -15.03 -22.12
CA ALA A 13 -36.51 -15.77 -21.62
C ALA A 13 -35.17 -15.17 -22.08
N ALA A 14 -35.08 -14.74 -23.34
CA ALA A 14 -33.88 -14.08 -23.87
C ALA A 14 -33.65 -12.71 -23.23
N PHE A 15 -34.71 -11.93 -22.99
CA PHE A 15 -34.61 -10.64 -22.29
C PHE A 15 -34.17 -10.82 -20.82
N GLU A 16 -34.74 -11.79 -20.10
CA GLU A 16 -34.33 -12.09 -18.73
C GLU A 16 -32.87 -12.55 -18.65
N HIS A 17 -32.44 -13.42 -19.57
CA HIS A 17 -31.06 -13.87 -19.65
C HIS A 17 -30.10 -12.69 -19.88
N ASN A 18 -30.43 -11.82 -20.85
CA ASN A 18 -29.64 -10.63 -21.14
C ASN A 18 -29.61 -9.66 -19.95
N ARG A 19 -30.73 -9.46 -19.26
CA ARG A 19 -30.80 -8.63 -18.05
C ARG A 19 -29.87 -9.17 -16.96
N ARG A 20 -29.96 -10.45 -16.63
CA ARG A 20 -29.07 -11.08 -15.64
C ARG A 20 -27.60 -10.96 -16.01
N MET A 21 -27.29 -11.09 -17.30
CA MET A 21 -25.92 -10.90 -17.80
C MET A 21 -25.42 -9.46 -17.59
N MET A 22 -26.27 -8.46 -17.85
CA MET A 22 -25.92 -7.05 -17.62
C MET A 22 -25.75 -6.74 -16.13
N ASP A 23 -26.68 -7.22 -15.29
CA ASP A 23 -26.62 -7.02 -13.83
C ASP A 23 -25.32 -7.63 -13.26
N MET A 24 -24.96 -8.85 -13.71
CA MET A 24 -23.71 -9.50 -13.31
C MET A 24 -22.46 -8.77 -13.82
N ALA A 25 -22.50 -8.23 -15.03
CA ALA A 25 -21.39 -7.44 -15.58
C ALA A 25 -21.20 -6.14 -14.80
N GLN A 26 -22.30 -5.47 -14.45
CA GLN A 26 -22.29 -4.25 -13.65
C GLN A 26 -21.71 -4.50 -12.26
N LEU A 27 -22.15 -5.55 -11.57
CA LEU A 27 -21.62 -5.93 -10.25
C LEU A 27 -20.10 -6.14 -10.27
N ARG A 28 -19.57 -6.82 -11.30
CA ARG A 28 -18.12 -7.02 -11.46
C ARG A 28 -17.38 -5.71 -11.74
N TYR A 29 -17.96 -4.84 -12.56
CA TYR A 29 -17.38 -3.55 -12.87
C TYR A 29 -17.30 -2.65 -11.64
N GLU A 30 -18.39 -2.57 -10.87
CA GLU A 30 -18.47 -1.80 -9.62
C GLU A 30 -17.48 -2.35 -8.59
N GLY A 31 -17.47 -3.66 -8.34
CA GLY A 31 -16.53 -4.27 -7.40
C GLY A 31 -15.06 -4.06 -7.78
N LYS A 32 -14.72 -4.12 -9.08
CA LYS A 32 -13.36 -3.81 -9.54
C LYS A 32 -13.00 -2.33 -9.33
N ARG A 33 -13.96 -1.44 -9.58
CA ARG A 33 -13.76 0.01 -9.42
C ARG A 33 -13.58 0.38 -7.95
N GLU A 34 -14.38 -0.20 -7.07
CA GLU A 34 -14.31 -0.03 -5.61
C GLU A 34 -12.98 -0.57 -5.08
N GLY A 35 -12.61 -1.81 -5.41
CA GLY A 35 -11.33 -2.38 -4.96
C GLY A 35 -10.10 -1.59 -5.46
N LEU A 36 -10.15 -1.02 -6.66
CA LEU A 36 -9.09 -0.13 -7.15
C LEU A 36 -9.05 1.23 -6.43
N ALA A 37 -10.20 1.74 -6.00
CA ALA A 37 -10.29 2.98 -5.25
C ALA A 37 -9.78 2.80 -3.82
N GLU A 38 -10.23 1.74 -3.15
CA GLU A 38 -9.80 1.36 -1.80
C GLU A 38 -8.28 1.09 -1.76
N GLY A 39 -7.78 0.21 -2.63
CA GLY A 39 -6.35 -0.09 -2.66
C GLY A 39 -5.45 1.12 -2.97
N ARG A 40 -5.93 2.08 -3.78
CA ARG A 40 -5.21 3.36 -3.99
C ARG A 40 -5.24 4.26 -2.77
N ALA A 41 -6.35 4.28 -2.02
CA ALA A 41 -6.47 5.08 -0.82
C ALA A 41 -5.56 4.54 0.29
N GLU A 42 -5.61 3.23 0.53
CA GLU A 42 -4.75 2.51 1.48
C GLU A 42 -3.27 2.68 1.12
N GLY A 43 -2.89 2.40 -0.13
CA GLY A 43 -1.50 2.54 -0.57
C GLY A 43 -0.97 3.98 -0.48
N ARG A 44 -1.82 5.00 -0.70
CA ARG A 44 -1.43 6.40 -0.46
C ARG A 44 -1.25 6.70 1.03
N ALA A 45 -2.14 6.21 1.89
CA ALA A 45 -2.04 6.43 3.33
C ALA A 45 -0.75 5.81 3.89
N GLU A 46 -0.48 4.54 3.56
CA GLU A 46 0.75 3.84 3.93
C GLU A 46 2.00 4.55 3.40
N GLY A 47 1.97 4.99 2.15
CA GLY A 47 3.09 5.72 1.54
C GLY A 47 3.40 7.03 2.25
N ILE A 48 2.36 7.80 2.61
CA ILE A 48 2.51 9.06 3.35
C ILE A 48 3.06 8.79 4.75
N GLU A 49 2.55 7.78 5.46
CA GLU A 49 3.03 7.43 6.79
C GLU A 49 4.50 7.00 6.75
N LYS A 50 4.85 6.10 5.83
CA LYS A 50 6.24 5.66 5.63
C LYS A 50 7.16 6.83 5.30
N GLN A 51 6.74 7.73 4.41
CA GLN A 51 7.53 8.91 4.05
C GLN A 51 7.76 9.83 5.26
N ARG A 52 6.76 10.05 6.11
CA ARG A 52 6.90 10.87 7.32
C ARG A 52 7.93 10.28 8.28
N LEU A 53 7.87 8.98 8.53
CA LEU A 53 8.80 8.29 9.41
C LEU A 53 10.23 8.30 8.87
N GLU A 54 10.43 8.02 7.59
CA GLU A 54 11.76 8.05 6.96
C GLU A 54 12.35 9.47 6.95
N THR A 55 11.53 10.49 6.67
CA THR A 55 11.95 11.89 6.75
C THR A 55 12.38 12.25 8.17
N ALA A 56 11.63 11.81 9.19
CA ALA A 56 11.98 12.06 10.59
C ALA A 56 13.29 11.37 11.00
N LYS A 57 13.51 10.12 10.57
CA LYS A 57 14.77 9.39 10.78
C LYS A 57 15.96 10.14 10.19
N GLU A 58 15.82 10.65 8.97
CA GLU A 58 16.88 11.39 8.31
C GLU A 58 17.18 12.72 9.00
N MET A 59 16.15 13.45 9.43
CA MET A 59 16.33 14.67 10.22
C MET A 59 17.02 14.39 11.57
N LEU A 60 16.70 13.28 12.24
CA LEU A 60 17.38 12.85 13.47
C LEU A 60 18.86 12.57 13.23
N ARG A 61 19.22 11.90 12.12
CA ARG A 61 20.63 11.66 11.74
C ARG A 61 21.38 12.96 11.47
N ASN A 62 20.69 13.97 10.93
CA ASN A 62 21.23 15.30 10.70
C ASN A 62 21.17 16.22 11.95
N HIS A 63 20.95 15.65 13.15
CA HIS A 63 20.90 16.38 14.42
C HIS A 63 19.88 17.54 14.45
N CYS A 64 18.79 17.42 13.70
CA CYS A 64 17.70 18.39 13.76
C CYS A 64 17.01 18.34 15.13
N ASN A 65 16.47 19.48 15.57
CA ASN A 65 15.77 19.55 16.84
C ASN A 65 14.42 18.81 16.79
N ASP A 66 14.01 18.27 17.94
CA ASP A 66 12.79 17.46 18.07
C ASP A 66 11.53 18.21 17.65
N GLN A 67 11.43 19.48 18.03
CA GLN A 67 10.26 20.32 17.76
C GLN A 67 10.06 20.55 16.25
N LEU A 68 11.14 20.75 15.51
CA LEU A 68 11.17 20.93 14.06
C LEU A 68 10.83 19.62 13.35
N ILE A 69 11.36 18.50 13.84
CA ILE A 69 11.02 17.18 13.29
C ILE A 69 9.52 16.91 13.43
N GLN A 70 8.96 17.13 14.63
CA GLN A 70 7.52 16.99 14.87
C GLN A 70 6.70 17.94 13.99
N LEU A 71 7.13 19.19 13.83
CA LEU A 71 6.46 20.18 12.99
C LEU A 71 6.43 19.76 11.51
N CYS A 72 7.57 19.32 10.96
CA CYS A 72 7.70 19.01 9.54
C CYS A 72 7.05 17.67 9.16
N THR A 73 7.16 16.66 10.02
CA THR A 73 6.75 15.29 9.71
C THR A 73 5.38 14.93 10.31
N LYS A 74 4.88 15.76 11.24
CA LYS A 74 3.61 15.56 11.96
C LYS A 74 3.54 14.23 12.73
N ILE A 75 4.69 13.68 13.12
CA ILE A 75 4.75 12.49 13.97
C ILE A 75 4.58 12.87 15.44
N SER A 76 4.11 11.93 16.26
CA SER A 76 3.96 12.13 17.69
C SER A 76 5.31 12.08 18.43
N LEU A 77 5.34 12.58 19.68
CA LEU A 77 6.50 12.44 20.56
C LEU A 77 6.88 10.97 20.77
N GLN A 78 5.89 10.10 20.97
CA GLN A 78 6.12 8.66 21.13
C GLN A 78 6.77 8.04 19.88
N GLN A 79 6.31 8.40 18.68
CA GLN A 79 6.94 7.95 17.44
C GLN A 79 8.38 8.45 17.33
N LEU A 80 8.62 9.73 17.67
CA LEU A 80 9.96 10.31 17.66
C LEU A 80 10.92 9.59 18.63
N GLU A 81 10.48 9.32 19.85
CA GLU A 81 11.25 8.56 20.84
C GLU A 81 11.56 7.14 20.39
N GLN A 82 10.60 6.47 19.74
CA GLN A 82 10.79 5.15 19.18
C GLN A 82 11.84 5.17 18.06
N LEU A 83 11.79 6.16 17.16
CA LEU A 83 12.79 6.34 16.10
C LEU A 83 14.19 6.57 16.67
N LYS A 84 14.31 7.35 17.76
CA LYS A 84 15.60 7.55 18.45
C LYS A 84 16.16 6.25 18.99
N LYS A 85 15.33 5.41 19.63
CA LYS A 85 15.74 4.08 20.13
C LYS A 85 16.19 3.18 18.99
N GLU A 86 15.46 3.16 17.89
CA GLU A 86 15.81 2.36 16.70
C GLU A 86 17.16 2.76 16.12
N ILE A 87 17.41 4.07 15.94
CA ILE A 87 18.69 4.58 15.44
C ILE A 87 19.83 4.15 16.37
N VAL A 88 19.69 4.34 17.68
CA VAL A 88 20.71 3.94 18.67
C VAL A 88 20.94 2.43 18.67
N SER A 89 19.87 1.62 18.54
CA SER A 89 19.99 0.16 18.48
C SER A 89 20.63 -0.35 17.19
N GLY A 90 20.44 0.34 16.07
CA GLY A 90 21.01 0.00 14.77
C GLY A 90 22.53 0.21 14.67
N PHE A 91 23.12 1.06 15.54
CA PHE A 91 24.58 1.25 15.61
C PHE A 91 25.31 0.04 16.21
N ASN A 92 24.64 -0.84 16.98
CA ASN A 92 25.29 -1.97 17.64
C ASN A 92 25.46 -3.22 16.74
N GLN A 93 25.08 -3.17 15.46
CA GLN A 93 25.14 -4.34 14.55
C GLN A 93 26.21 -4.25 13.46
N THR A 94 26.94 -3.14 13.33
CA THR A 94 27.93 -2.94 12.25
C THR A 94 29.36 -3.35 12.58
N GLU A 95 29.65 -3.90 13.77
CA GLU A 95 31.03 -4.24 14.16
C GLU A 95 31.42 -5.72 13.96
N ASP A 96 30.53 -6.61 13.51
CA ASP A 96 30.79 -8.06 13.60
C ASP A 96 31.01 -8.81 12.26
N TYR A 97 31.20 -8.09 11.13
CA TYR A 97 31.34 -8.71 9.80
C TYR A 97 32.72 -8.57 9.14
N SER A 98 33.74 -8.02 9.83
CA SER A 98 35.06 -7.78 9.23
C SER A 98 36.12 -8.87 9.47
N GLU A 99 35.83 -9.99 10.15
CA GLU A 99 36.87 -10.99 10.53
C GLU A 99 36.85 -12.34 9.78
N GLN A 100 36.27 -12.46 8.58
CA GLN A 100 36.25 -13.75 7.86
C GLN A 100 36.69 -13.70 6.39
N SER A 101 37.72 -12.90 6.04
CA SER A 101 38.32 -12.95 4.69
C SER A 101 39.77 -13.42 4.63
N HIS A 102 40.32 -13.95 5.73
CA HIS A 102 41.60 -14.67 5.69
C HIS A 102 41.33 -16.13 6.02
N LEU A 103 41.38 -17.00 5.01
CA LEU A 103 41.67 -18.45 5.04
C LEU A 103 40.99 -19.15 3.86
N ALA A 104 41.48 -18.85 2.65
CA ALA A 104 41.32 -19.73 1.49
C ALA A 104 42.47 -19.46 0.51
N SER A 105 43.67 -19.86 0.92
CA SER A 105 44.80 -20.05 0.02
C SER A 105 45.50 -21.31 0.47
N ASP A 106 45.14 -22.42 -0.17
CA ASP A 106 45.95 -23.62 -0.40
C ASP A 106 45.45 -24.27 -1.69
#